data_AF-A0A7Y6Q750-F1
#
_entry.id   AF-A0A7Y6Q750-F1
#
_cell.length_a   1.000
_cell.length_b   1.000
_cell.length_c   1.000
_cell.angle_alpha   90.00
_cell.angle_beta   90.00
_cell.angle_gamma   90.00
#
_symmetry.space_group_name_H-M   'P 1'
#
loop_
_entity.id
_entity.type
_entity.pdbx_description
1 polymer ?
#
loop_
_entity_poly.entity_id
_entity_poly.type
_entity_poly.pdbx_seq_one_letter_code
_entity_poly.pdbx_strand_id
1 'polypeptide(L)' 'MTTPGLLVTFNAGRSTVKVGLFETRDGKPSRVARGMVDFSRRTRNRLSPEMRSPFFSAMPDWTLSGRSF' A
#
# COMPACT_ATOMS: atom_id res chain seq x y z
N MET A 1 1.60 5.76 30.27
CA MET A 1 1.88 5.15 28.95
C MET A 1 1.25 6.04 27.90
N THR A 2 2.04 6.71 27.07
CA THR A 2 1.52 7.43 25.91
C THR A 2 1.29 6.43 24.79
N THR A 3 0.09 6.37 24.23
CA THR A 3 -0.17 5.59 23.03
C THR A 3 0.72 6.11 21.92
N PRO A 4 1.54 5.28 21.25
CA PRO A 4 2.35 5.75 20.14
C PRO A 4 1.43 6.32 19.06
N GLY A 5 1.78 7.52 18.56
CA GLY A 5 1.02 8.17 17.51
C GLY A 5 1.07 7.31 16.25
N LEU A 6 -0.10 6.84 15.81
CA LEU A 6 -0.25 6.11 14.55
C LEU A 6 -0.76 7.04 13.47
N LEU A 7 -0.10 7.00 12.31
CA LEU A 7 -0.51 7.72 11.11
C LEU A 7 -0.88 6.71 10.03
N VAL A 8 -2.01 6.94 9.37
CA VAL A 8 -2.46 6.15 8.22
C VAL A 8 -2.49 7.04 6.99
N THR A 9 -1.91 6.56 5.89
CA THR A 9 -1.96 7.23 4.59
C THR A 9 -2.82 6.44 3.61
N PHE A 10 -3.60 7.15 2.80
CA PHE A 10 -4.37 6.59 1.70
C PHE A 10 -3.96 7.29 0.41
N ASN A 11 -3.59 6.50 -0.60
CA ASN A 11 -3.40 6.99 -1.96
C ASN A 11 -4.41 6.29 -2.86
N ALA A 12 -5.42 7.03 -3.28
CA ALA A 12 -6.51 6.53 -4.10
C ALA A 12 -6.16 6.66 -5.59
N GLY A 13 -6.16 5.52 -6.27
CA GLY A 13 -6.24 5.42 -7.73
C GLY A 13 -7.66 5.08 -8.19
N ARG A 14 -7.83 4.93 -9.50
CA ARG A 14 -9.16 4.72 -10.14
C ARG A 14 -9.92 3.48 -9.64
N SER A 15 -9.21 2.41 -9.27
CA SER A 15 -9.82 1.15 -8.79
C SER A 15 -9.04 0.51 -7.64
N THR A 16 -8.02 1.20 -7.13
CA THR A 16 -7.17 0.69 -6.05
C THR A 16 -6.89 1.79 -5.06
N VAL A 17 -6.74 1.43 -3.78
CA VAL A 17 -6.26 2.35 -2.74
C VAL A 17 -5.05 1.74 -2.08
N LYS A 18 -3.90 2.42 -2.16
CA LYS A 18 -2.71 2.05 -1.41
C LYS A 18 -2.82 2.61 0.01
N VAL A 19 -2.53 1.77 1.00
CA VAL A 19 -2.59 2.13 2.42
C VAL A 19 -1.20 2.00 3.03
N GLY A 20 -0.75 3.02 3.76
CA GLY A 20 0.46 2.97 4.58
C GLY A 20 0.12 3.17 6.04
N LEU A 21 0.71 2.38 6.94
CA LEU A 21 0.62 2.58 8.38
C LEU A 21 2.00 2.95 8.90
N PHE A 22 2.06 4.00 9.71
CA PHE A 22 3.27 4.53 10.29
C PHE A 22 3.09 4.70 11.81
N GLU A 23 4.19 4.50 12.52
CA GLU A 23 4.33 4.79 13.93
C GLU A 23 5.34 5.93 14.10
N THR A 24 5.07 6.87 15.01
CA THR A 24 6.07 7.88 15.37
C THR A 24 7.12 7.27 16.30
N ARG A 25 8.35 7.11 15.83
CA ARG A 25 9.52 6.69 16.61
C ARG A 25 10.54 7.83 16.63
N ASP A 26 10.97 8.24 17.82
CA ASP A 26 11.94 9.33 18.01
C ASP A 26 11.54 10.63 17.27
N GLY A 27 10.25 10.94 17.29
CA GLY A 27 9.68 12.12 16.62
C GLY A 27 9.64 12.03 15.09
N LYS A 28 9.95 10.86 14.50
CA LYS A 28 9.94 10.63 13.05
C LYS A 28 8.93 9.53 12.66
N PRO A 29 8.23 9.66 11.53
CA PRO A 29 7.36 8.60 11.04
C PRO A 29 8.20 7.42 10.55
N SER A 30 7.94 6.24 11.11
CA SER A 30 8.49 4.96 10.66
C SER A 30 7.37 4.08 10.11
N ARG A 31 7.53 3.58 8.88
CA ARG A 31 6.49 2.75 8.25
C ARG A 31 6.50 1.36 8.88
N VAL A 32 5.35 0.93 9.40
CA VAL A 32 5.20 -0.37 10.07
C VAL A 32 4.36 -1.36 9.26
N ALA A 33 3.48 -0.88 8.37
CA ALA A 33 2.75 -1.74 7.44
C ALA A 33 2.42 -1.05 6.12
N ARG A 34 2.13 -1.85 5.09
CA ARG A 34 1.60 -1.40 3.81
C ARG A 34 0.54 -2.38 3.29
N GLY A 35 -0.44 -1.87 2.58
CA GLY A 35 -1.49 -2.67 1.95
C GLY A 35 -2.04 -2.00 0.70
N MET A 36 -2.89 -2.74 -0.02
CA MET A 36 -3.65 -2.22 -1.14
C MET A 36 -5.03 -2.85 -1.13
N VAL A 37 -6.06 -2.02 -1.26
CA VAL A 37 -7.43 -2.48 -1.50
C VAL A 37 -7.70 -2.40 -2.99
N ASP A 38 -8.12 -3.51 -3.60
CA ASP A 38 -8.50 -3.58 -5.01
C ASP A 38 -10.03 -3.64 -5.12
N PHE A 39 -10.61 -2.59 -5.72
CA PHE A 39 -12.04 -2.46 -5.97
C PHE A 39 -12.43 -2.91 -7.39
N SER A 40 -11.49 -3.50 -8.15
CA SER A 40 -11.78 -4.03 -9.47
C SER A 40 -12.85 -5.12 -9.36
N ARG A 41 -13.99 -4.91 -10.04
CA ARG A 41 -15.04 -5.92 -10.16
C ARG A 41 -14.51 -7.10 -10.98
N ARG A 42 -13.84 -8.05 -10.32
CA ARG A 42 -13.57 -9.35 -10.92
C ARG A 42 -14.86 -10.16 -10.90
N THR A 43 -15.63 -10.12 -11.97
CA THR A 43 -16.59 -11.19 -12.26
C THR A 43 -15.78 -12.48 -12.38
N ARG A 44 -15.91 -13.37 -11.40
CA ARG A 44 -15.08 -14.56 -11.26
C ARG A 44 -15.46 -15.61 -12.30
N ASN A 45 -14.92 -15.51 -13.50
CA ASN A 45 -14.78 -16.66 -14.40
C ASN A 45 -13.30 -17.02 -14.51
N ARG A 46 -12.91 -18.02 -13.70
CA ARG A 46 -11.69 -18.85 -13.76
C ARG A 46 -10.35 -18.09 -13.79
N LEU A 47 -9.71 -17.97 -12.62
CA LEU A 47 -8.29 -17.67 -12.57
C LEU A 47 -7.50 -18.93 -12.93
N SER A 48 -6.59 -18.81 -13.90
CA SER A 48 -5.61 -19.83 -14.21
C SER A 48 -4.50 -19.87 -13.14
N PRO A 49 -3.86 -21.03 -12.87
CA PRO A 49 -2.95 -21.22 -11.75
C PRO A 49 -1.75 -20.27 -11.72
N GLU A 50 -1.30 -19.78 -12.88
CA GLU A 50 -0.21 -18.82 -13.04
C GLU A 50 -0.52 -17.41 -12.50
N MET A 51 -1.79 -17.12 -12.18
CA MET A 51 -2.20 -15.87 -11.52
C MET A 51 -2.16 -15.95 -9.99
N ARG A 52 -1.62 -17.03 -9.42
CA ARG A 52 -1.24 -17.13 -8.01
C ARG A 52 0.09 -16.40 -7.75
N SER A 53 0.05 -15.05 -7.77
CA SER A 53 1.03 -14.12 -7.18
C SER A 53 2.44 -14.04 -7.80
N PRO A 54 2.92 -12.80 -8.02
CA PRO A 54 4.16 -12.38 -7.37
C PRO A 54 3.96 -11.02 -6.69
N PHE A 55 3.35 -11.00 -5.51
CA PHE A 55 3.27 -9.81 -4.66
C PHE A 55 4.65 -9.32 -4.15
N PHE A 56 5.79 -9.88 -4.57
CA PHE A 56 7.06 -9.71 -3.88
C PHE A 56 8.35 -9.55 -4.70
N SER A 57 8.34 -9.40 -6.02
CA SER A 57 9.60 -9.19 -6.75
C SER A 57 9.57 -7.90 -7.59
N ALA A 58 10.56 -7.03 -7.34
CA ALA A 58 10.97 -5.88 -8.15
C ALA A 58 10.31 -4.50 -7.95
N MET A 59 10.41 -3.89 -6.76
CA MET A 59 10.53 -2.42 -6.67
C MET A 59 11.46 -1.97 -5.53
N PRO A 60 12.61 -1.36 -5.88
CA PRO A 60 12.94 0.00 -5.44
C PRO A 60 13.41 0.81 -6.66
N ASP A 61 13.61 2.11 -6.63
CA ASP A 61 13.60 3.20 -5.65
C ASP A 61 12.98 4.37 -6.45
N TRP A 62 12.43 5.42 -5.85
CA TRP A 62 11.80 6.56 -6.56
C TRP A 62 10.65 6.23 -7.58
N THR A 63 9.64 7.11 -7.71
CA THR A 63 8.91 7.34 -8.99
C THR A 63 8.33 6.19 -9.83
N LEU A 64 7.04 5.92 -9.66
CA LEU A 64 6.15 6.17 -10.82
C LEU A 64 5.64 7.59 -10.62
N SER A 65 6.36 8.52 -11.24
CA SER A 65 6.32 9.97 -11.05
C SER A 65 4.92 10.56 -11.04
N GLY A 66 4.58 11.24 -9.94
CA GLY A 66 3.55 12.26 -9.86
C GLY A 66 3.89 13.15 -8.66
N ARG A 67 4.72 14.17 -8.89
CA ARG A 67 5.21 15.11 -7.88
C ARG A 67 4.06 15.89 -7.23
N SER A 68 4.29 16.19 -5.94
CA SER A 68 3.78 17.30 -5.11
C SER A 68 2.26 17.27 -4.81
N PHE A 69 1.79 17.36 -3.57
CA PHE A 69 2.32 17.87 -2.29
C PHE A 69 1.97 16.92 -1.14
#